data_AF-A0A9R1H167-F1
#
_entry.id   AF-A0A9R1H167-F1
#
_cell.length_a   1.000
_cell.length_b   1.000
_cell.length_c   1.000
_cell.angle_alpha   90.00
_cell.angle_beta   90.00
_cell.angle_gamma   90.00
#
_symmetry.space_group_name_H-M   'P 1'
#
loop_
_entity.id
_entity.type
_entity.pdbx_description
1 polymer ?
#
loop_
_entity_poly.entity_id
_entity_poly.type
_entity_poly.pdbx_seq_one_letter_code
_entity_poly.pdbx_strand_id
1 'polypeptide(L)'
;MFLVQLAGTVTASTVHFATAWCLLTTVKNVCDVDALLEGSPWTCPGDDVFYNTSIIWGVIGPLRMFGRLGNYWQMNYFFLAGIIAPVPIWLLCRRYPHNTFLKSISIPLIFDGAGGLLPARSVNFIMWGLVGIIFNHFIYRRYKAWWMRHTYVLTAGLDAGVAFMGVLTFISLGYFDIYGVRWWGGVADDHCPLASCPTAPGVIAKGCPGSFR
;
A
#
# COMPACT_ATOMS: atom_id res chain seq x y z
N MET A 1 -16.95 24.93 5.40
CA MET A 1 -16.66 23.49 5.38
C MET A 1 -17.13 22.86 4.07
N PHE A 2 -18.43 22.80 3.78
CA PHE A 2 -18.94 22.14 2.56
C PHE A 2 -18.49 22.77 1.23
N LEU A 3 -18.54 24.11 1.10
CA LEU A 3 -18.12 24.79 -0.14
C LEU A 3 -16.61 24.64 -0.43
N VAL A 4 -15.77 24.68 0.60
CA VAL A 4 -14.32 24.52 0.46
C VAL A 4 -13.96 23.07 0.11
N GLN A 5 -14.65 22.09 0.72
CA GLN A 5 -14.49 20.67 0.36
C GLN A 5 -14.99 20.38 -1.06
N LEU A 6 -16.11 20.98 -1.47
CA LEU A 6 -16.63 20.85 -2.83
C LEU A 6 -15.66 21.46 -3.85
N ALA A 7 -15.19 22.68 -3.61
CA ALA A 7 -14.19 23.30 -4.47
C ALA A 7 -12.91 22.45 -4.54
N GLY A 8 -12.41 21.97 -3.40
CA GLY A 8 -11.23 21.10 -3.35
C GLY A 8 -11.39 19.80 -4.14
N THR A 9 -12.54 19.12 -4.02
CA THR A 9 -12.81 17.87 -4.73
C THR A 9 -12.98 18.07 -6.23
N VAL A 10 -13.65 19.15 -6.66
CA VAL A 10 -13.76 19.50 -8.09
C VAL A 10 -12.39 19.81 -8.69
N THR A 11 -11.57 20.59 -7.99
CA THR A 11 -10.22 20.91 -8.48
C THR A 11 -9.34 19.66 -8.53
N ALA A 12 -9.34 18.84 -7.47
CA ALA A 12 -8.55 17.61 -7.42
C ALA A 12 -8.98 16.61 -8.52
N SER A 13 -10.28 16.36 -8.67
CA SER A 13 -10.78 15.45 -9.71
C SER A 13 -10.43 15.93 -11.12
N THR A 14 -10.54 17.23 -11.39
CA THR A 14 -10.16 17.82 -12.68
C THR A 14 -8.66 17.63 -12.96
N VAL A 15 -7.80 17.91 -11.98
CA VAL A 15 -6.34 17.75 -12.11
C VAL A 15 -5.95 16.28 -12.27
N HIS A 16 -6.56 15.37 -11.51
CA HIS A 16 -6.32 13.93 -11.65
C HIS A 16 -6.73 13.44 -13.03
N PHE A 17 -7.91 13.83 -13.51
CA PHE A 17 -8.39 13.44 -14.84
C PHE A 17 -7.49 14.00 -15.95
N ALA A 18 -7.13 15.29 -15.89
CA ALA A 18 -6.26 15.90 -16.88
C ALA A 18 -4.87 15.24 -16.92
N THR A 19 -4.29 14.95 -15.76
CA THR A 19 -3.01 14.25 -15.66
C THR A 19 -3.09 12.83 -16.21
N ALA A 20 -4.13 12.08 -15.84
CA ALA A 20 -4.35 10.72 -16.34
C ALA A 20 -4.50 10.72 -17.87
N TRP A 21 -5.31 11.65 -18.42
CA TRP A 21 -5.49 11.78 -19.87
C TRP A 21 -4.18 12.15 -20.58
N CYS A 22 -3.40 13.05 -20.01
CA CYS A 22 -2.09 13.44 -20.53
C CYS A 22 -1.12 12.24 -20.56
N LEU A 23 -1.02 11.50 -19.46
CA LEU A 23 -0.12 10.34 -19.37
C LEU A 23 -0.51 9.22 -20.33
N LEU A 24 -1.80 8.89 -20.42
CA LEU A 24 -2.31 7.84 -21.31
C LEU A 24 -2.13 8.17 -22.80
N THR A 25 -2.03 9.45 -23.17
CA THR A 25 -1.82 9.89 -24.56
C THR A 25 -0.36 10.11 -24.92
N THR A 26 0.51 10.39 -23.94
CA THR A 26 1.93 10.69 -24.16
C THR A 26 2.83 9.47 -23.99
N VAL A 27 2.57 8.63 -22.98
CA VAL A 27 3.37 7.45 -22.69
C VAL A 27 2.78 6.24 -23.42
N LYS A 28 3.59 5.56 -24.23
CA LYS A 28 3.16 4.34 -24.94
C LYS A 28 3.22 3.13 -24.02
N ASN A 29 2.24 2.24 -24.14
CA ASN A 29 2.15 0.96 -23.41
C ASN A 29 2.09 1.09 -21.88
N VAL A 30 1.53 2.17 -21.32
CA VAL A 30 1.36 2.35 -19.86
C VAL A 30 0.68 1.12 -19.22
N CYS A 31 1.23 0.66 -18.11
CA CYS A 31 0.80 -0.54 -17.37
C CYS A 31 1.02 -1.90 -18.08
N ASP A 32 1.63 -1.95 -19.26
CA ASP A 32 1.96 -3.21 -19.96
C ASP A 32 3.41 -3.63 -19.70
N VAL A 33 3.62 -4.35 -18.59
CA VAL A 33 4.94 -4.75 -18.10
C VAL A 33 5.81 -5.49 -19.14
N ASP A 34 5.21 -6.17 -20.12
CA ASP A 34 5.93 -6.93 -21.15
C ASP A 34 6.44 -6.02 -22.29
N ALA A 35 5.80 -4.86 -22.49
CA ALA A 35 6.11 -3.91 -23.55
C ALA A 35 6.86 -2.66 -23.05
N LEU A 36 7.08 -2.53 -21.74
CA LEU A 36 7.89 -1.48 -21.13
C LEU A 36 9.40 -1.81 -21.20
N LEU A 37 10.22 -0.76 -21.17
CA LEU A 37 11.65 -0.89 -20.93
C LEU A 37 11.91 -1.38 -19.49
N GLU A 38 12.90 -2.26 -19.33
CA GLU A 38 13.32 -2.76 -18.01
C GLU A 38 13.61 -1.60 -17.05
N GLY A 39 12.98 -1.62 -15.87
CA GLY A 39 13.13 -0.58 -14.84
C GLY A 39 12.27 0.66 -15.02
N SER A 40 11.33 0.69 -15.97
CA SER A 40 10.38 1.78 -16.13
C SER A 40 9.39 1.85 -14.95
N PRO A 41 9.04 3.05 -14.44
CA PRO A 41 8.15 3.20 -13.29
C PRO A 41 6.66 3.00 -13.61
N TRP A 42 6.29 2.86 -14.89
CA TRP A 42 4.89 2.83 -15.36
C TRP A 42 4.21 1.45 -15.22
N THR A 43 4.47 0.74 -14.12
CA THR A 43 3.98 -0.64 -13.87
C THR A 43 2.61 -0.73 -13.20
N CYS A 44 2.05 0.40 -12.75
CA CYS A 44 0.66 0.52 -12.25
C CYS A 44 0.15 -0.56 -11.26
N PRO A 45 0.92 -0.94 -10.22
CA PRO A 45 0.54 -2.05 -9.33
C PRO A 45 -0.76 -1.81 -8.56
N GLY A 46 -1.08 -0.53 -8.24
CA GLY A 46 -2.33 -0.18 -7.58
C GLY A 46 -3.55 -0.44 -8.46
N ASP A 47 -3.47 -0.07 -9.73
CA ASP A 47 -4.57 -0.23 -10.68
C ASP A 47 -4.84 -1.71 -10.97
N ASP A 48 -3.80 -2.55 -11.03
CA ASP A 48 -3.95 -4.00 -11.13
C ASP A 48 -4.69 -4.60 -9.93
N VAL A 49 -4.39 -4.15 -8.71
CA VAL A 49 -5.11 -4.58 -7.50
C VAL A 49 -6.58 -4.14 -7.57
N PHE A 50 -6.86 -2.91 -8.00
CA PHE A 50 -8.23 -2.43 -8.18
C PHE A 50 -8.97 -3.19 -9.28
N TYR A 51 -8.33 -3.46 -10.41
CA TYR A 51 -8.88 -4.23 -11.51
C TYR A 51 -9.22 -5.66 -11.08
N ASN A 52 -8.28 -6.36 -10.44
CA ASN A 52 -8.51 -7.70 -9.88
C ASN A 52 -9.66 -7.69 -8.85
N THR A 53 -9.70 -6.68 -7.98
CA THR A 53 -10.78 -6.49 -7.01
C THR A 53 -12.14 -6.32 -7.71
N SER A 54 -12.19 -5.54 -8.79
CA SER A 54 -13.42 -5.33 -9.57
C SER A 54 -13.93 -6.61 -10.23
N ILE A 55 -13.03 -7.50 -10.70
CA ILE A 55 -13.41 -8.80 -11.25
C ILE A 55 -13.98 -9.71 -10.17
N ILE A 56 -13.32 -9.76 -9.01
CA ILE A 56 -13.74 -10.60 -7.88
C ILE A 56 -15.16 -10.22 -7.44
N TRP A 57 -15.40 -8.93 -7.20
CA TRP A 57 -16.67 -8.46 -6.64
C TRP A 57 -17.75 -8.22 -7.70
N GLY A 58 -17.38 -7.82 -8.91
CA GLY A 58 -18.31 -7.47 -9.99
C GLY A 58 -18.69 -8.63 -10.89
N VAL A 59 -17.72 -9.44 -11.34
CA VAL A 59 -17.95 -10.47 -12.38
C VAL A 59 -18.12 -11.86 -11.78
N ILE A 60 -17.23 -12.27 -10.88
CA ILE A 60 -17.24 -13.63 -10.29
C ILE A 60 -18.31 -13.70 -9.18
N GLY A 61 -18.34 -12.67 -8.35
CA GLY A 61 -19.21 -12.57 -7.19
C GLY A 61 -18.75 -13.45 -6.01
N PRO A 62 -19.25 -13.14 -4.79
CA PRO A 62 -18.78 -13.79 -3.56
C PRO A 62 -19.09 -15.29 -3.51
N LEU A 63 -20.15 -15.77 -4.18
CA LEU A 63 -20.53 -17.18 -4.15
C LEU A 63 -19.50 -18.11 -4.81
N ARG A 64 -18.85 -17.65 -5.88
CA ARG A 64 -17.83 -18.42 -6.60
C ARG A 64 -16.41 -18.17 -6.09
N MET A 65 -16.17 -17.08 -5.37
CA MET A 65 -14.86 -16.82 -4.76
C MET A 65 -14.78 -17.37 -3.33
N PHE A 66 -15.71 -16.97 -2.47
CA PHE A 66 -15.73 -17.25 -1.03
C PHE A 66 -16.82 -18.23 -0.61
N GLY A 67 -17.75 -18.61 -1.50
CA GLY A 67 -18.81 -19.57 -1.20
C GLY A 67 -18.37 -21.03 -1.36
N ARG A 68 -19.32 -21.97 -1.26
CA ARG A 68 -19.08 -23.43 -1.37
C ARG A 68 -18.47 -23.87 -2.70
N LEU A 69 -18.59 -23.05 -3.75
CA LEU A 69 -18.08 -23.33 -5.09
C LEU A 69 -16.68 -22.73 -5.34
N GLY A 70 -16.16 -21.95 -4.39
CA GLY A 70 -14.90 -21.24 -4.53
C GLY A 70 -13.74 -21.86 -3.75
N ASN A 71 -12.52 -21.61 -4.21
CA ASN A 71 -11.29 -22.07 -3.56
C ASN A 71 -10.91 -21.26 -2.31
N TYR A 72 -11.55 -20.12 -2.06
CA TYR A 72 -11.21 -19.21 -0.95
C TYR A 72 -12.24 -19.22 0.19
N TRP A 73 -13.04 -20.28 0.32
CA TRP A 73 -14.08 -20.37 1.35
C TRP A 73 -13.53 -20.27 2.77
N GLN A 74 -12.27 -20.70 3.00
CA GLN A 74 -11.60 -20.60 4.30
C GLN A 74 -11.37 -19.16 4.75
N MET A 75 -11.32 -18.18 3.83
CA MET A 75 -11.12 -16.77 4.22
C MET A 75 -12.29 -16.23 5.06
N ASN A 76 -13.48 -16.83 4.97
CA ASN A 76 -14.60 -16.46 5.83
C ASN A 76 -14.33 -16.75 7.32
N TYR A 77 -13.40 -17.65 7.65
CA TYR A 77 -12.99 -17.87 9.04
C TYR A 77 -12.28 -16.67 9.65
N PHE A 78 -11.75 -15.74 8.84
CA PHE A 78 -11.19 -14.49 9.36
C PHE A 78 -12.26 -13.60 10.00
N PHE A 79 -13.54 -13.71 9.63
CA PHE A 79 -14.62 -13.01 10.34
C PHE A 79 -14.77 -13.53 11.77
N LEU A 80 -14.70 -14.85 11.96
CA LEU A 80 -14.70 -15.48 13.28
C LEU A 80 -13.43 -15.08 14.06
N ALA A 81 -12.27 -15.09 13.41
CA ALA A 81 -11.04 -14.62 14.02
C ALA A 81 -11.13 -13.15 14.47
N GLY A 82 -11.75 -12.27 13.67
CA GLY A 82 -11.98 -10.87 14.01
C GLY A 82 -12.90 -10.68 15.22
N ILE A 83 -13.94 -11.52 15.37
CA ILE A 83 -14.85 -11.50 16.53
C ILE A 83 -14.16 -12.05 17.79
N ILE A 84 -13.38 -13.13 17.63
CA ILE A 84 -12.74 -13.82 18.76
C ILE A 84 -11.51 -13.05 19.24
N ALA A 85 -10.72 -12.47 18.34
CA ALA A 85 -9.47 -11.78 18.67
C ALA A 85 -9.58 -10.73 19.80
N PRO A 86 -10.59 -9.85 19.87
CA PRO A 86 -10.71 -8.89 20.97
C PRO A 86 -11.03 -9.53 22.33
N VAL A 87 -11.58 -10.75 22.36
CA VAL A 87 -12.02 -11.42 23.60
C VAL A 87 -10.84 -11.77 24.52
N PRO A 88 -9.72 -12.38 24.06
CA PRO A 88 -8.52 -12.57 24.85
C PRO A 88 -7.97 -11.29 25.46
N ILE A 89 -7.89 -10.20 24.70
CA ILE A 89 -7.35 -8.93 25.22
C ILE A 89 -8.30 -8.31 26.24
N TRP A 90 -9.62 -8.37 26.00
CA TRP A 90 -10.60 -7.90 26.97
C TRP A 90 -10.50 -8.68 28.29
N LEU A 91 -10.38 -10.00 28.23
CA LEU A 91 -10.22 -10.85 29.41
C LEU A 91 -8.90 -10.55 30.15
N LEU A 92 -7.82 -10.34 29.40
CA LEU A 92 -6.50 -10.01 29.96
C LEU A 92 -6.49 -8.63 30.61
N CYS A 93 -7.19 -7.65 30.04
CA CYS A 93 -7.40 -6.33 30.64
C CYS A 93 -8.21 -6.42 31.94
N ARG A 94 -9.19 -7.33 32.02
CA ARG A 94 -9.98 -7.58 33.23
C ARG A 94 -9.17 -8.29 34.32
N ARG A 95 -8.23 -9.17 33.94
CA ARG A 95 -7.35 -9.89 34.88
C ARG A 95 -6.22 -9.01 35.43
N TYR A 96 -5.68 -8.10 34.60
CA TYR A 96 -4.56 -7.22 34.95
C TYR A 96 -4.94 -5.74 34.81
N PRO A 97 -5.80 -5.20 35.70
CA PRO A 97 -6.30 -3.82 35.59
C PRO A 97 -5.22 -2.74 35.77
N HIS A 98 -4.08 -3.08 36.36
CA HIS A 98 -2.97 -2.17 36.63
C HIS A 98 -1.99 -2.00 35.45
N ASN A 99 -2.01 -2.91 34.47
CA ASN A 99 -1.10 -2.84 33.32
C ASN A 99 -1.64 -1.87 32.26
N THR A 100 -1.10 -0.66 32.22
CA THR A 100 -1.47 0.39 31.23
C THR A 100 -1.15 -0.02 29.79
N PHE A 101 -0.12 -0.84 29.57
CA PHE A 101 0.26 -1.32 28.23
C PHE A 101 -0.83 -2.16 27.57
N LEU A 102 -1.48 -3.06 28.32
CA LEU A 102 -2.55 -3.92 27.78
C LEU A 102 -3.78 -3.12 27.35
N LYS A 103 -4.07 -2.00 28.03
CA LYS A 103 -5.18 -1.11 27.68
C LYS A 103 -4.93 -0.31 26.40
N SER A 104 -3.66 -0.11 26.03
CA SER A 104 -3.29 0.64 24.82
C SER A 104 -3.25 -0.22 23.55
N ILE A 105 -3.34 -1.55 23.66
CA ILE A 105 -3.32 -2.44 22.49
C ILE A 105 -4.73 -2.53 21.90
N SER A 106 -4.91 -2.00 20.69
CA SER A 106 -6.14 -2.11 19.93
C SER A 106 -5.95 -3.13 18.80
N ILE A 107 -6.52 -4.32 18.95
CA ILE A 107 -6.51 -5.36 17.89
C ILE A 107 -7.06 -4.86 16.55
N PRO A 108 -8.18 -4.09 16.50
CA PRO A 108 -8.67 -3.59 15.22
C PRO A 108 -7.63 -2.76 14.48
N LEU A 109 -6.82 -1.98 15.21
CA LEU A 109 -5.75 -1.16 14.64
C LEU A 109 -4.60 -2.01 14.09
N ILE A 110 -4.32 -3.16 14.74
CA ILE A 110 -3.29 -4.10 14.28
C ILE A 110 -3.74 -4.80 13.00
N PHE A 111 -5.00 -5.23 12.91
CA PHE A 111 -5.54 -5.84 11.70
C PHE A 111 -5.67 -4.84 10.55
N ASP A 112 -6.07 -3.60 10.84
CA ASP A 112 -6.14 -2.51 9.84
C ASP A 112 -4.76 -2.19 9.26
N GLY A 113 -3.72 -2.16 10.09
CA GLY A 113 -2.34 -1.96 9.64
C GLY A 113 -1.85 -3.00 8.64
N ALA A 114 -2.39 -4.22 8.64
CA ALA A 114 -2.04 -5.26 7.66
C ALA A 114 -2.75 -5.07 6.31
N GLY A 115 -3.78 -4.22 6.22
CA GLY A 115 -4.53 -3.98 4.97
C GLY A 115 -3.70 -3.30 3.88
N GLY A 116 -2.69 -2.50 4.26
CA GLY A 116 -1.80 -1.79 3.34
C GLY A 116 -0.71 -2.65 2.69
N LEU A 117 -0.66 -3.96 2.96
CA LEU A 117 0.42 -4.84 2.50
C LEU A 117 0.34 -5.17 1.00
N LEU A 118 -0.86 -5.17 0.42
CA LEU A 118 -1.09 -5.62 -0.96
C LEU A 118 -0.57 -4.64 -2.03
N PRO A 119 -0.61 -3.30 -1.83
CA PRO A 119 -0.05 -2.34 -2.79
C PRO A 119 1.36 -1.86 -2.43
N ALA A 120 1.77 -1.97 -1.16
CA ALA A 120 3.01 -1.37 -0.68
C ALA A 120 4.17 -2.37 -0.75
N ARG A 121 5.29 -1.94 -1.34
CA ARG A 121 6.55 -2.71 -1.30
C ARG A 121 6.95 -2.96 0.16
N SER A 122 7.53 -4.14 0.43
CA SER A 122 7.95 -4.57 1.77
C SER A 122 8.82 -3.55 2.50
N VAL A 123 9.73 -2.89 1.76
CA VAL A 123 10.59 -1.82 2.28
C VAL A 123 9.76 -0.64 2.81
N ASN A 124 8.74 -0.20 2.06
CA ASN A 124 7.90 0.92 2.49
C ASN A 124 7.15 0.59 3.79
N PHE A 125 6.68 -0.64 3.93
CA PHE A 125 5.99 -1.08 5.16
C PHE A 125 6.91 -1.13 6.37
N ILE A 126 8.13 -1.67 6.21
CA ILE A 126 9.15 -1.71 7.27
C ILE A 126 9.58 -0.29 7.66
N MET A 127 9.82 0.58 6.68
CA MET A 127 10.22 1.97 6.94
C MET A 127 9.10 2.75 7.65
N TRP A 128 7.85 2.56 7.25
CA TRP A 128 6.70 3.14 7.93
C TRP A 128 6.65 2.72 9.41
N GLY A 129 6.80 1.43 9.68
CA GLY A 129 6.85 0.90 11.06
C GLY A 129 8.02 1.47 11.87
N LEU A 130 9.21 1.56 11.28
CA LEU A 130 10.41 2.10 11.92
C LEU A 130 10.25 3.59 12.26
N VAL A 131 9.78 4.40 11.30
CA VAL A 131 9.53 5.84 11.53
C VAL A 131 8.44 6.01 12.59
N GLY A 132 7.38 5.20 12.52
CA GLY A 132 6.32 5.16 13.52
C GLY A 132 6.86 4.89 14.93
N ILE A 133 7.76 3.92 15.10
CA ILE A 133 8.39 3.62 16.39
C ILE A 133 9.30 4.78 16.85
N ILE A 134 10.13 5.34 15.97
CA ILE A 134 11.03 6.43 16.34
C ILE A 134 10.23 7.65 16.84
N PHE A 135 9.21 8.08 16.09
CA PHE A 135 8.44 9.27 16.44
C PHE A 135 7.46 9.04 17.60
N ASN A 136 6.71 7.94 17.58
CA ASN A 136 5.66 7.71 18.58
C ASN A 136 6.16 7.02 19.86
N HIS A 137 7.28 6.28 19.81
CA HIS A 137 7.82 5.61 20.98
C HIS A 137 9.02 6.36 21.58
N PHE A 138 10.05 6.66 20.79
CA PHE A 138 11.28 7.27 21.31
C PHE A 138 11.13 8.77 21.53
N ILE A 139 10.73 9.51 20.49
CA ILE A 139 10.62 10.98 20.55
C ILE A 139 9.49 11.39 21.50
N TYR A 140 8.33 10.74 21.43
CA TYR A 140 7.24 11.02 22.36
C TYR A 140 7.65 10.85 23.83
N ARG A 141 8.41 9.82 24.20
CA ARG A 141 8.84 9.61 25.60
C ARG A 141 9.83 10.66 26.08
N ARG A 142 10.76 11.08 25.22
CA ARG A 142 11.86 11.98 25.60
C ARG A 142 11.51 13.46 25.46
N TYR A 143 10.65 13.83 24.51
CA TYR A 143 10.34 15.23 24.15
C TYR A 143 8.83 15.48 23.91
N LYS A 144 7.98 15.17 24.89
CA LYS A 144 6.51 15.30 24.79
C LYS A 144 6.03 16.67 24.31
N ALA A 145 6.58 17.75 24.89
CA ALA A 145 6.15 19.12 24.58
C ALA A 145 6.47 19.52 23.12
N TRP A 146 7.62 19.07 22.61
CA TRP A 146 7.99 19.30 21.22
C TRP A 146 7.08 18.51 20.27
N TRP A 147 6.86 17.23 20.57
CA TRP A 147 6.07 16.31 19.75
C TRP A 147 4.63 16.80 19.59
N MET A 148 3.96 17.20 20.68
CA MET A 148 2.57 17.69 20.60
C MET A 148 2.42 18.96 19.75
N ARG A 149 3.45 19.78 19.67
CA ARG A 149 3.40 21.06 18.95
C ARG A 149 3.80 20.96 17.48
N HIS A 150 4.75 20.09 17.14
CA HIS A 150 5.39 20.10 15.81
C HIS A 150 5.12 18.87 14.96
N THR A 151 4.72 17.73 15.53
CA THR A 151 4.57 16.48 14.75
C THR A 151 3.57 16.63 13.61
N TYR A 152 2.41 17.27 13.84
CA TYR A 152 1.42 17.50 12.78
C TYR A 152 1.95 18.41 11.66
N VAL A 153 2.67 19.47 12.01
CA VAL A 153 3.26 20.39 11.02
C VAL A 153 4.39 19.71 10.24
N LEU A 154 5.19 18.88 10.91
CA LEU A 154 6.25 18.09 10.28
C LEU A 154 5.67 17.09 9.27
N THR A 155 4.61 16.36 9.64
CA THR A 155 3.92 15.44 8.72
C THR A 155 3.39 16.19 7.51
N ALA A 156 2.68 17.31 7.70
CA ALA A 156 2.18 18.12 6.59
C ALA A 156 3.31 18.66 5.70
N GLY A 157 4.45 19.04 6.29
CA GLY A 157 5.63 19.49 5.55
C GLY A 157 6.31 18.37 4.75
N LEU A 158 6.37 17.15 5.30
CA LEU A 158 6.90 15.98 4.61
C LEU A 158 6.00 15.57 3.45
N ASP A 159 4.67 15.53 3.65
CA ASP A 159 3.71 15.19 2.60
C ASP A 159 3.75 16.20 1.44
N ALA A 160 3.75 17.51 1.76
CA ALA A 160 3.91 18.55 0.76
C ALA A 160 5.26 18.48 0.05
N GLY A 161 6.34 18.25 0.80
CA GLY A 161 7.70 18.13 0.26
C GLY A 161 7.83 16.98 -0.73
N VAL A 162 7.27 15.81 -0.42
CA VAL A 162 7.26 14.65 -1.33
C VAL A 162 6.43 14.96 -2.58
N ALA A 163 5.27 15.61 -2.44
CA ALA A 163 4.45 15.99 -3.59
C ALA A 163 5.18 16.97 -4.53
N PHE A 164 5.80 18.03 -4.00
CA PHE A 164 6.56 18.99 -4.79
C PHE A 164 7.78 18.35 -5.46
N MET A 165 8.54 17.54 -4.70
CA MET A 165 9.69 16.83 -5.26
C MET A 165 9.26 15.83 -6.34
N GLY A 166 8.15 15.12 -6.16
CA GLY A 166 7.59 14.21 -7.16
C GLY A 166 7.32 14.93 -8.49
N VAL A 167 6.60 16.04 -8.45
CA VAL A 167 6.31 16.85 -9.66
C VAL A 167 7.59 17.38 -10.29
N LEU A 168 8.53 17.87 -9.48
CA LEU A 168 9.81 18.39 -9.97
C LEU A 168 10.65 17.30 -10.64
N THR A 169 10.73 16.10 -10.05
CA THR A 169 11.44 14.95 -10.63
C THR A 169 10.77 14.44 -11.91
N PHE A 170 9.44 14.48 -11.97
CA PHE A 170 8.71 14.10 -13.17
C PHE A 170 9.02 15.05 -14.34
N ILE A 171 8.98 16.36 -14.13
CA ILE A 171 9.23 17.34 -15.20
C ILE A 171 10.71 17.35 -15.60
N SER A 172 11.63 17.22 -14.64
CA SER A 172 13.08 17.32 -14.90
C SER A 172 13.71 16.05 -15.46
N LEU A 173 13.24 14.87 -15.03
CA LEU A 173 13.85 13.58 -15.36
C LEU A 173 12.85 12.62 -16.02
N GLY A 174 11.66 12.47 -15.42
CA GLY A 174 10.64 11.51 -15.90
C GLY A 174 10.16 11.79 -17.33
N TYR A 175 10.01 13.06 -17.70
CA TYR A 175 9.62 13.46 -19.06
C TYR A 175 10.67 13.10 -20.12
N PHE A 176 11.94 12.99 -19.73
CA PHE A 176 13.04 12.62 -20.63
C PHE A 176 13.41 11.14 -20.53
N ASP A 177 12.55 10.31 -19.94
CA ASP A 177 12.77 8.88 -19.71
C ASP A 177 14.01 8.55 -18.86
N ILE A 178 14.41 9.45 -17.97
CA ILE A 178 15.54 9.25 -17.05
C ILE A 178 14.99 8.81 -15.69
N TYR A 179 14.97 7.50 -15.44
CA TYR A 179 14.32 6.93 -14.25
C TYR A 179 15.26 6.65 -13.06
N GLY A 180 16.44 7.25 -13.06
CA GLY A 180 17.40 7.22 -11.95
C GLY A 180 18.77 6.68 -12.34
N VAL A 181 19.72 6.76 -11.40
CA VAL A 181 21.06 6.20 -11.58
C VAL A 181 20.98 4.69 -11.41
N ARG A 182 21.60 3.91 -12.29
CA ARG A 182 21.67 2.44 -12.15
C ARG A 182 22.56 2.12 -10.94
N TRP A 183 21.96 1.78 -9.80
CA TRP A 183 22.68 1.49 -8.56
C TRP A 183 22.20 0.18 -7.94
N TRP A 184 22.99 -0.34 -6.99
CA TRP A 184 22.70 -1.63 -6.34
C TRP A 184 21.34 -1.70 -5.66
N GLY A 185 20.69 -0.56 -5.37
CA GLY A 185 19.34 -0.46 -4.79
C GLY A 185 18.36 0.33 -5.65
N GLY A 186 18.67 0.55 -6.93
CA GLY A 186 17.79 1.24 -7.86
C GLY A 186 17.99 0.78 -9.28
N VAL A 187 17.01 0.00 -9.68
CA VAL A 187 16.00 0.39 -10.65
C VAL A 187 14.67 0.07 -9.94
N ALA A 188 13.50 0.35 -10.51
CA ALA A 188 12.23 -0.06 -9.92
C ALA A 188 12.05 -1.60 -9.77
N ASP A 189 13.11 -2.37 -10.01
CA ASP A 189 13.22 -3.82 -9.87
C ASP A 189 13.33 -4.23 -8.41
N ASP A 190 12.47 -5.17 -8.03
CA ASP A 190 12.80 -6.03 -6.90
C ASP A 190 14.10 -6.78 -7.26
N HIS A 191 15.07 -6.81 -6.35
CA HIS A 191 16.30 -7.62 -6.50
C HIS A 191 16.04 -9.13 -6.68
N CYS A 192 14.78 -9.53 -6.76
CA CYS A 192 14.32 -10.87 -7.07
C CYS A 192 13.40 -10.81 -8.30
N PRO A 193 13.92 -11.03 -9.53
CA PRO A 193 13.07 -11.17 -10.72
C PRO A 193 12.07 -12.33 -10.61
N LEU A 194 12.26 -13.24 -9.64
CA LEU A 194 11.34 -14.33 -9.34
C LEU A 194 10.18 -13.94 -8.40
N ALA A 195 10.16 -12.72 -7.84
CA ALA A 195 9.07 -12.28 -6.96
C ALA A 195 7.71 -12.23 -7.69
N SER A 196 7.73 -11.95 -8.99
CA SER A 196 6.54 -11.94 -9.85
C SER A 196 6.12 -13.35 -10.32
N CYS A 197 6.91 -14.39 -10.03
CA CYS A 197 6.62 -15.73 -10.50
C CYS A 197 5.51 -16.40 -9.68
N PRO A 198 4.50 -17.01 -10.34
CA PRO A 198 3.45 -17.72 -9.65
C PRO A 198 4.04 -18.95 -8.94
N THR A 199 3.82 -19.01 -7.62
CA THR A 199 4.23 -20.14 -6.78
C THR A 199 3.19 -21.26 -6.74
N ALA A 200 2.02 -21.05 -7.36
CA ALA A 200 0.96 -22.03 -7.44
C ALA A 200 1.34 -23.22 -8.36
N PRO A 201 1.14 -24.48 -7.93
CA PRO A 201 1.44 -25.64 -8.75
C PRO A 201 0.58 -25.64 -10.02
N GLY A 202 1.22 -25.84 -11.18
CA GLY A 202 0.56 -25.91 -12.49
C GLY A 202 0.42 -24.59 -13.26
N VAL A 203 0.83 -23.44 -12.70
CA VAL A 203 0.82 -22.16 -13.41
C VAL A 203 2.21 -21.88 -14.01
N ILE A 204 2.33 -21.98 -15.33
CA ILE A 204 3.58 -21.67 -16.06
C ILE A 204 3.47 -20.24 -16.57
N ALA A 205 4.20 -19.32 -15.94
CA ALA A 205 4.39 -17.95 -16.44
C ALA A 205 5.65 -17.86 -17.30
N LYS A 206 5.61 -17.04 -18.36
CA LYS A 206 6.79 -16.76 -19.19
C LYS A 206 7.89 -16.15 -18.33
N GLY A 207 9.12 -16.67 -18.43
CA GLY A 207 10.28 -16.18 -17.66
C GLY A 207 10.44 -16.77 -16.26
N CYS A 208 9.53 -17.64 -15.81
CA CYS A 208 9.59 -18.27 -14.49
C CYS A 208 10.00 -19.75 -14.56
N PRO A 209 10.87 -20.25 -13.65
CA PRO A 209 11.17 -21.67 -13.60
C PRO A 209 9.89 -22.44 -13.24
N GLY A 210 9.47 -23.36 -14.10
CA GLY A 210 8.28 -24.17 -13.88
C GLY A 210 8.41 -24.99 -12.61
N SER A 211 7.49 -24.81 -11.67
CA SER A 211 7.34 -25.68 -10.50
C SER A 211 6.77 -27.01 -10.98
N PHE A 212 7.64 -27.95 -11.35
CA PHE A 212 7.28 -29.35 -11.57
C PHE A 212 7.19 -30.05 -10.21
N ARG A 213 5.97 -30.21 -9.69
CA ARG A 213 5.66 -31.28 -8.74
C ARG A 213 4.24 -31.79 -8.91
#